data_AF-A0A7V8YF69-F1
#
_entry.id   AF-A0A7V8YF69-F1
#
_cell.length_a   1.000
_cell.length_b   1.000
_cell.length_c   1.000
_cell.angle_alpha   90.00
_cell.angle_beta   90.00
_cell.angle_gamma   90.00
#
_symmetry.space_group_name_H-M   'P 1'
#
loop_
_entity.id
_entity.type
_entity.pdbx_description
1 polymer ?
#
loop_
_entity_poly.entity_id
_entity_poly.type
_entity_poly.pdbx_seq_one_letter_code
_entity_poly.pdbx_strand_id
1 'polypeptide(L)'
;MLTIDPDDPEGVPYFAWDRPITNAEIRSILATGPEIERIAWMSRILREARVPDVWRYLGLRHDVLPNWERLRPTLGRRRALWEYLIEGWRRDGLAD
;
A
#
# COMPACT_ATOMS: atom_id res chain seq x y z
N MET A 1 2.49 13.75 14.85
CA MET A 1 3.30 12.79 15.64
C MET A 1 3.37 11.48 14.86
N LEU A 2 4.45 10.68 14.96
CA LEU A 2 4.46 9.35 14.34
C LEU A 2 3.47 8.42 15.05
N THR A 3 2.76 7.58 14.30
CA THR A 3 1.79 6.63 14.84
C THR A 3 1.97 5.24 14.23
N ILE A 4 1.62 4.22 15.02
CA ILE A 4 1.43 2.84 14.55
C ILE A 4 -0.04 2.53 14.29
N ASP A 5 -0.94 3.42 14.69
CA ASP A 5 -2.38 3.27 14.47
C ASP A 5 -2.72 3.82 13.07
N PRO A 6 -3.09 2.97 12.10
CA PRO A 6 -3.47 3.42 10.75
C PRO A 6 -4.83 4.11 10.71
N ASP A 7 -5.60 4.04 11.80
CA ASP A 7 -6.93 4.63 11.92
C ASP A 7 -6.88 6.02 12.61
N ASP A 8 -5.73 6.43 13.17
CA ASP A 8 -5.49 7.81 13.64
C ASP A 8 -5.32 8.76 12.43
N PRO A 9 -6.30 9.63 12.11
CA PRO A 9 -6.27 10.41 10.88
C PRO A 9 -5.18 11.48 10.86
N GLU A 10 -4.79 12.03 12.02
CA GLU A 10 -3.79 13.10 12.15
C GLU A 10 -2.37 12.56 12.38
N GLY A 11 -2.26 11.27 12.70
CA GLY A 11 -0.99 10.58 12.84
C GLY A 11 -0.23 10.45 11.52
N VAL A 12 1.08 10.71 11.57
CA VAL A 12 2.00 10.38 10.47
C VAL A 12 2.32 8.90 10.60
N PRO A 13 1.98 8.04 9.62
CA PRO A 13 2.23 6.62 9.79
C PRO A 13 3.72 6.34 9.90
N TYR A 14 4.09 5.38 10.75
CA TYR A 14 5.48 5.02 11.00
C TYR A 14 6.27 4.69 9.71
N PHE A 15 5.60 4.23 8.65
CA PHE A 15 6.22 3.92 7.37
C PHE A 15 6.46 5.15 6.48
N ALA A 16 6.00 6.35 6.88
CA ALA A 16 6.17 7.62 6.17
C ALA A 16 7.02 8.63 6.97
N TRP A 17 7.87 8.17 7.88
CA TRP A 17 8.63 9.02 8.82
C TRP A 17 9.47 10.14 8.19
N ASP A 18 9.90 9.99 6.93
CA ASP A 18 10.67 10.97 6.14
C ASP A 18 9.79 12.05 5.49
N ARG A 19 8.46 11.90 5.51
CA ARG A 19 7.50 12.84 4.93
C ARG A 19 6.42 13.18 5.95
N PRO A 20 6.22 14.47 6.32
CA PRO A 20 5.19 14.87 7.26
C PRO A 20 3.81 14.83 6.59
N ILE A 21 3.30 13.63 6.31
CA ILE A 21 2.00 13.38 5.72
C ILE A 21 1.21 12.44 6.63
N THR A 22 -0.03 12.79 6.87
CA THR A 22 -0.93 12.09 7.77
C THR A 22 -1.62 10.90 7.09
N ASN A 23 -2.21 10.02 7.90
CA ASN A 23 -3.05 8.94 7.40
C ASN A 23 -4.22 9.46 6.55
N ALA A 24 -4.86 10.55 6.97
CA ALA A 24 -5.97 11.16 6.22
C ALA A 24 -5.52 11.68 4.84
N GLU A 25 -4.36 12.34 4.77
CA GLU A 25 -3.82 12.83 3.49
C GLU A 25 -3.42 11.70 2.55
N ILE A 26 -2.78 10.63 3.06
CA ILE A 26 -2.47 9.44 2.25
C ILE A 26 -3.76 8.83 1.68
N ARG A 27 -4.81 8.68 2.50
CA ARG A 27 -6.12 8.18 2.05
C ARG A 27 -6.74 9.08 0.98
N SER A 28 -6.64 10.40 1.16
CA SER A 28 -7.10 11.36 0.14
C SER A 28 -6.35 11.21 -1.17
N ILE A 29 -5.02 11.06 -1.13
CA ILE A 29 -4.22 10.84 -2.35
C ILE A 29 -4.61 9.53 -3.02
N LEU A 30 -4.76 8.44 -2.26
CA LEU A 30 -5.17 7.13 -2.79
C LEU A 30 -6.57 7.17 -3.43
N ALA A 31 -7.49 7.95 -2.87
CA ALA A 31 -8.87 8.08 -3.36
C ALA A 31 -9.01 8.99 -4.59
N THR A 32 -8.38 10.16 -4.58
CA THR A 32 -8.66 11.23 -5.56
C THR A 32 -7.41 11.86 -6.18
N GLY A 33 -6.21 11.45 -5.76
CA GLY A 33 -4.96 12.01 -6.25
C GLY A 33 -4.64 11.61 -7.69
N PRO A 34 -3.68 12.31 -8.34
CA PRO A 34 -3.17 11.93 -9.64
C PRO A 34 -2.66 10.48 -9.65
N GLU A 35 -2.85 9.77 -10.77
CA GLU A 35 -2.48 8.35 -10.89
C GLU A 35 -1.02 8.08 -10.51
N ILE A 36 -0.10 8.96 -10.90
CA ILE A 36 1.31 8.85 -10.56
C ILE A 36 1.57 8.89 -9.04
N GLU A 37 0.84 9.75 -8.32
CA GLU A 37 0.96 9.87 -6.87
C GLU A 37 0.33 8.68 -6.17
N ARG A 38 -0.83 8.21 -6.65
CA ARG A 38 -1.48 6.99 -6.18
C ARG A 38 -0.55 5.78 -6.29
N ILE A 39 0.06 5.56 -7.45
CA ILE A 39 1.02 4.47 -7.67
C ILE A 39 2.24 4.60 -6.75
N ALA A 40 2.78 5.81 -6.58
CA ALA A 40 3.91 6.04 -5.69
C ALA A 40 3.58 5.67 -4.23
N TRP A 41 2.39 6.04 -3.75
CA TRP A 41 1.93 5.71 -2.41
C TRP A 41 1.61 4.23 -2.23
N MET A 42 0.91 3.61 -3.19
CA MET A 42 0.68 2.16 -3.19
C MET A 42 2.01 1.39 -3.11
N SER A 43 2.99 1.78 -3.93
CA SER A 43 4.32 1.18 -3.95
C SER A 43 5.02 1.31 -2.60
N ARG A 44 4.95 2.51 -1.99
CA ARG A 44 5.54 2.76 -0.68
C ARG A 44 4.88 1.91 0.41
N ILE A 45 3.55 1.87 0.45
CA ILE A 45 2.80 1.09 1.44
C ILE A 45 3.19 -0.40 1.33
N LEU A 46 3.23 -0.96 0.12
CA LEU A 46 3.63 -2.35 -0.10
C LEU A 46 5.09 -2.62 0.32
N ARG A 47 5.99 -1.63 0.21
CA ARG A 47 7.39 -1.82 0.64
C ARG A 47 7.58 -1.71 2.15
N GLU A 48 6.99 -0.69 2.75
CA GLU A 48 7.41 -0.21 4.07
C GLU A 48 6.42 -0.59 5.18
N ALA A 49 5.12 -0.75 4.87
CA ALA A 49 4.14 -1.14 5.88
C ALA A 49 4.26 -2.63 6.25
N ARG A 50 3.78 -2.98 7.44
CA ARG A 50 3.58 -4.37 7.85
C ARG A 50 2.43 -4.91 7.02
N VAL A 51 2.49 -6.19 6.63
CA VAL A 51 1.49 -6.81 5.75
C VAL A 51 0.05 -6.61 6.25
N PRO A 52 -0.28 -6.76 7.55
CA PRO A 52 -1.63 -6.47 8.03
C PRO A 52 -2.07 -5.01 7.85
N ASP A 53 -1.14 -4.06 7.99
CA ASP A 53 -1.42 -2.63 7.92
C ASP A 53 -1.60 -2.15 6.48
N VAL A 54 -1.05 -2.85 5.48
CA VAL A 54 -1.27 -2.57 4.06
C VAL A 54 -2.76 -2.51 3.74
N TRP A 55 -3.52 -3.48 4.25
CA TRP A 55 -4.95 -3.60 4.00
C TRP A 55 -5.80 -2.56 4.71
N ARG A 56 -5.19 -1.74 5.57
CA ARG A 56 -5.83 -0.57 6.15
C ARG A 56 -5.86 0.60 5.17
N TYR A 57 -5.02 0.60 4.14
CA TYR A 57 -4.97 1.66 3.12
C TYR A 57 -5.38 1.18 1.73
N LEU A 58 -5.06 -0.06 1.37
CA LEU A 58 -5.23 -0.60 0.02
C LEU A 58 -6.21 -1.77 0.03
N GLY A 59 -6.95 -1.95 -1.05
CA GLY A 59 -7.59 -3.22 -1.35
C GLY A 59 -6.86 -4.03 -2.40
N LEU A 60 -6.82 -5.34 -2.19
CA LEU A 60 -6.21 -6.28 -3.14
C LEU A 60 -6.81 -6.14 -4.55
N ARG A 61 -8.15 -6.18 -4.66
CA ARG A 61 -8.87 -6.25 -5.94
C ARG A 61 -9.00 -4.91 -6.65
N HIS A 62 -9.11 -3.79 -5.92
CA HIS A 62 -9.35 -2.48 -6.51
C HIS A 62 -8.08 -1.63 -6.65
N ASP A 63 -7.07 -1.85 -5.80
CA ASP A 63 -5.81 -1.10 -5.87
C ASP A 63 -4.66 -1.97 -6.38
N VAL A 64 -4.39 -3.10 -5.73
CA VAL A 64 -3.12 -3.82 -5.94
C VAL A 64 -3.12 -4.59 -7.27
N LEU A 65 -4.11 -5.46 -7.51
CA LEU A 65 -4.15 -6.31 -8.71
C LEU A 65 -4.26 -5.50 -10.02
N PRO A 66 -5.14 -4.47 -10.14
CA PRO A 66 -5.24 -3.68 -11.36
C PRO A 66 -3.95 -2.92 -11.70
N ASN A 67 -3.17 -2.56 -10.68
CA ASN A 67 -1.93 -1.81 -10.83
C ASN A 67 -0.68 -2.69 -10.75
N TRP A 68 -0.82 -4.01 -10.66
CA TRP A 68 0.26 -4.92 -10.29
C TRP A 68 1.49 -4.82 -11.20
N GLU A 69 1.28 -4.72 -12.52
CA GLU A 69 2.39 -4.59 -13.48
C GLU A 69 3.21 -3.30 -13.29
N ARG A 70 2.59 -2.24 -12.76
CA ARG A 70 3.28 -0.98 -12.43
C ARG A 70 3.91 -1.03 -11.04
N LEU A 71 3.27 -1.70 -10.09
CA LEU A 71 3.73 -1.80 -8.71
C LEU A 71 4.94 -2.74 -8.60
N ARG A 72 4.84 -3.96 -9.13
CA ARG A 72 5.84 -5.02 -9.04
C ARG A 72 7.30 -4.59 -9.25
N PRO A 73 7.67 -3.81 -10.29
CA PRO A 73 9.05 -3.39 -10.49
C PRO A 73 9.57 -2.43 -9.40
N THR A 74 8.68 -1.72 -8.69
CA THR A 74 9.03 -0.72 -7.69
C THR A 74 9.18 -1.27 -6.27
N LEU A 75 8.89 -2.57 -6.05
CA LEU A 75 8.82 -3.16 -4.71
C LEU A 75 10.18 -3.57 -4.14
N GLY A 76 11.24 -3.58 -4.95
CA GLY A 76 12.58 -3.94 -4.52
C GLY A 76 12.62 -5.28 -3.77
N ARG A 77 13.18 -5.29 -2.55
CA ARG A 77 13.32 -6.50 -1.72
C ARG A 77 11.98 -7.14 -1.31
N ARG A 78 10.88 -6.38 -1.29
CA ARG A 78 9.55 -6.86 -0.94
C ARG A 78 8.83 -7.55 -2.10
N ARG A 79 9.35 -7.46 -3.33
CA ARG A 79 8.72 -8.02 -4.53
C ARG A 79 8.39 -9.51 -4.37
N ALA A 80 9.38 -10.32 -3.98
CA ALA A 80 9.22 -11.77 -3.87
C ALA A 80 8.15 -12.18 -2.83
N LEU A 81 8.04 -11.44 -1.72
CA LEU A 81 6.98 -11.64 -0.72
C LEU A 81 5.60 -11.43 -1.35
N TRP A 82 5.41 -10.32 -2.07
CA TRP A 82 4.12 -10.00 -2.67
C TRP A 82 3.76 -10.91 -3.83
N GLU A 83 4.73 -11.29 -4.67
CA GLU A 83 4.54 -12.31 -5.71
C GLU A 83 4.04 -13.61 -5.08
N TYR A 84 4.71 -14.11 -4.04
CA TYR A 84 4.31 -15.32 -3.32
C TYR A 84 2.89 -15.23 -2.75
N LEU A 85 2.54 -14.12 -2.09
CA LEU A 85 1.22 -13.94 -1.49
C LEU A 85 0.11 -13.86 -2.55
N ILE A 86 0.33 -13.09 -3.62
CA ILE A 86 -0.64 -12.93 -4.71
C ILE A 86 -0.85 -14.24 -5.45
N GLU A 87 0.22 -14.98 -5.74
CA GLU A 87 0.13 -16.31 -6.34
C GLU A 87 -0.61 -17.30 -5.43
N GLY A 88 -0.36 -17.25 -4.12
CA GLY A 88 -1.12 -18.01 -3.13
C GLY A 88 -2.61 -17.69 -3.18
N TRP A 89 -2.98 -16.41 -3.11
CA TRP A 89 -4.39 -16.00 -3.18
C TRP A 89 -5.07 -16.36 -4.50
N ARG A 90 -4.36 -16.34 -5.63
CA ARG A 90 -4.88 -16.82 -6.91
C ARG A 90 -5.17 -18.32 -6.87
N ARG A 91 -4.25 -19.12 -6.32
CA ARG A 91 -4.45 -20.57 -6.16
C ARG A 91 -5.65 -20.88 -5.28
N ASP A 92 -5.91 -20.05 -4.28
CA ASP A 92 -7.00 -20.21 -3.31
C ASP A 92 -8.33 -19.58 -3.78
N GLY A 93 -8.40 -18.98 -4.98
CA GLY A 93 -9.61 -18.32 -5.51
C GLY A 93 -9.96 -16.99 -4.82
N LEU A 94 -9.01 -16.39 -4.09
CA LEU A 94 -9.19 -15.15 -3.34
C LEU A 94 -8.85 -13.90 -4.16
N ALA A 95 -8.15 -14.05 -5.29
CA ALA A 95 -7.62 -12.97 -6.12
C ALA A 95 -8.17 -12.93 -7.57
N ASP A 96 -9.32 -13.58 -7.82
CA ASP A 96 -10.01 -13.58 -9.11
C ASP A 96 -10.71 -12.27 -9.46
#